data_AF-C3ZSZ1-F1
#
_entry.id   AF-C3ZSZ1-F1
#
_cell.length_a   1.000
_cell.length_b   1.000
_cell.length_c   1.000
_cell.angle_alpha   90.00
_cell.angle_beta   90.00
_cell.angle_gamma   90.00
#
_symmetry.space_group_name_H-M   'P 1'
#
loop_
_entity.id
_entity.type
_entity.pdbx_description
1 polymer ?
#
loop_
_entity_poly.entity_id
_entity_poly.type
_entity_poly.pdbx_seq_one_letter_code
_entity_poly.pdbx_strand_id
1 'polypeptide(L)'
;YRTCALIGNGGILLDSGCGAEIDAHEFVIRNNLPPTLPYAKDVGKRTNLTTINRARLAQVARGLRRKKKKDTLARLGESPGMIFSYSLSLPGSPSKKKLEAIDKAIKENNIDAVTAFSHQSYMGNKGYDLYKELFHKRLRLPSTGMNTFALASTFCDRISLYGFYPLSTYKNKTVPYHYYDGKMYNKVHKMPVEFETFQQLHSKGTIRLVVGKCNVTLGEKL
;
A
#
# COMPACT_ATOMS: atom_id res chain seq x y z
N TYR A 1 -16.65 4.49 1.44
CA TYR A 1 -16.18 4.60 2.84
C TYR A 1 -15.89 6.06 3.11
N ARG A 2 -16.33 6.59 4.25
CA ARG A 2 -16.18 8.01 4.58
C ARG A 2 -14.72 8.39 4.77
N THR A 3 -13.96 7.54 5.44
CA THR A 3 -12.52 7.76 5.68
C THR A 3 -11.69 6.55 5.27
N CYS A 4 -10.67 6.79 4.45
CA CYS A 4 -9.71 5.79 4.04
C CYS A 4 -8.29 6.21 4.42
N ALA A 5 -7.54 5.29 5.03
CA ALA A 5 -6.11 5.42 5.21
C ALA A 5 -5.40 4.63 4.09
N LEU A 6 -4.55 5.30 3.33
CA LEU A 6 -3.67 4.67 2.34
C LEU A 6 -2.23 4.69 2.85
N ILE A 7 -1.64 3.52 3.02
CA ILE A 7 -0.33 3.35 3.67
C ILE A 7 0.70 2.93 2.62
N GLY A 8 1.61 3.85 2.33
CA GLY A 8 2.86 3.58 1.64
C GLY A 8 3.85 2.86 2.55
N ASN A 9 4.94 2.36 1.97
CA ASN A 9 5.91 1.58 2.71
C ASN A 9 7.10 2.40 3.22
N GLY A 10 7.08 3.72 3.06
CA GLY A 10 8.22 4.60 3.36
C GLY A 10 8.69 4.54 4.81
N GLY A 11 10.00 4.60 5.02
CA GLY A 11 10.61 4.59 6.35
C GLY A 11 10.27 5.80 7.22
N ILE A 12 9.66 6.84 6.65
CA ILE A 12 9.16 8.02 7.38
C ILE A 12 8.15 7.66 8.47
N LEU A 13 7.55 6.46 8.38
CA LEU A 13 6.60 5.96 9.37
C LEU A 13 7.28 5.58 10.70
N LEU A 14 8.56 5.25 10.71
CA LEU A 14 9.26 4.85 11.94
C LEU A 14 9.22 5.98 12.98
N ASP A 15 8.83 5.64 14.20
CA ASP A 15 8.64 6.56 15.34
C ASP A 15 7.59 7.67 15.12
N SER A 16 6.67 7.46 14.16
CA SER A 16 5.59 8.40 13.86
C SER A 16 4.46 8.36 14.90
N GLY A 17 4.23 7.21 15.55
CA GLY A 17 3.08 7.00 16.42
C GLY A 17 1.73 7.03 15.71
N CYS A 18 1.71 6.90 14.37
CA CYS A 18 0.49 7.01 13.58
C CYS A 18 -0.45 5.80 13.64
N GLY A 19 -0.06 4.71 14.31
CA GLY A 19 -0.79 3.45 14.20
C GLY A 19 -2.24 3.52 14.68
N ALA A 20 -2.51 4.20 15.79
CA ALA A 20 -3.87 4.37 16.30
C ALA A 20 -4.74 5.22 15.37
N GLU A 21 -4.17 6.29 14.79
CA GLU A 21 -4.88 7.15 13.84
C GLU A 21 -5.20 6.40 12.53
N ILE A 22 -4.24 5.61 12.02
CA ILE A 22 -4.44 4.75 10.85
C ILE A 22 -5.58 3.77 11.11
N ASP A 23 -5.54 3.06 12.24
CA ASP A 23 -6.54 2.06 12.61
C ASP A 23 -7.92 2.68 12.95
N ALA A 24 -8.02 4.00 13.12
CA ALA A 24 -9.29 4.69 13.33
C ALA A 24 -10.09 4.95 12.04
N HIS A 25 -9.47 4.79 10.86
CA HIS A 25 -10.18 4.96 9.59
C HIS A 25 -11.18 3.81 9.34
N GLU A 26 -12.24 4.08 8.58
CA GLU A 26 -13.22 3.05 8.22
C GLU A 26 -12.59 1.95 7.34
N PHE A 27 -11.69 2.35 6.43
CA PHE A 27 -11.03 1.44 5.49
C PHE A 27 -9.52 1.69 5.39
N VAL A 28 -8.73 0.64 5.62
CA VAL A 28 -7.25 0.71 5.64
C VAL A 28 -6.67 -0.05 4.45
N ILE A 29 -5.91 0.67 3.61
CA ILE A 29 -5.36 0.16 2.36
C ILE A 29 -3.83 0.13 2.43
N ARG A 30 -3.23 -1.03 2.16
CA ARG A 30 -1.77 -1.25 2.16
C ARG A 30 -1.25 -1.70 0.81
N ASN A 31 0.06 -1.58 0.65
CA ASN A 31 0.75 -1.90 -0.59
C ASN A 31 1.77 -3.02 -0.38
N ASN A 32 1.63 -4.10 -1.15
CA ASN A 32 2.59 -5.20 -1.28
C ASN A 32 2.75 -6.14 -0.07
N LEU A 33 1.68 -6.32 0.72
CA LEU A 33 1.62 -7.18 1.90
C LEU A 33 2.83 -6.96 2.83
N PRO A 34 3.01 -5.73 3.36
CA PRO A 34 4.09 -5.45 4.27
C PRO A 34 3.76 -6.01 5.66
N PRO A 35 4.76 -6.33 6.51
CA PRO A 35 4.49 -6.67 7.90
C PRO A 35 3.91 -5.45 8.64
N THR A 36 2.97 -5.66 9.55
CA THR A 36 2.39 -4.57 10.37
C THR A 36 2.59 -4.80 11.87
N LEU A 37 2.44 -6.04 12.36
CA LEU A 37 2.50 -6.34 13.80
C LEU A 37 3.77 -5.84 14.51
N PRO A 38 5.00 -6.03 13.99
CA PRO A 38 6.21 -5.51 14.65
C PRO A 38 6.30 -3.99 14.65
N TYR A 39 5.50 -3.31 13.83
CA TYR A 39 5.51 -1.86 13.61
C TYR A 39 4.18 -1.21 13.99
N ALA A 40 3.31 -1.93 14.72
CA ALA A 40 1.91 -1.57 14.91
C ALA A 40 1.71 -0.17 15.54
N LYS A 41 2.64 0.26 16.39
CA LYS A 41 2.63 1.61 16.98
C LYS A 41 2.66 2.72 15.92
N ASP A 42 3.36 2.47 14.82
CA ASP A 42 3.62 3.45 13.77
C ASP A 42 2.70 3.27 12.57
N VAL A 43 2.40 2.01 12.21
CA VAL A 43 1.70 1.69 10.96
C VAL A 43 0.30 1.11 11.15
N GLY A 44 -0.12 0.87 12.39
CA GLY A 44 -1.39 0.23 12.72
C GLY A 44 -1.36 -1.28 12.48
N LYS A 45 -2.45 -1.97 12.84
CA LYS A 45 -2.62 -3.42 12.67
C LYS A 45 -3.68 -3.78 11.63
N ARG A 46 -4.63 -2.87 11.37
CA ARG A 46 -5.76 -3.15 10.47
C ARG A 46 -5.31 -3.09 9.01
N THR A 47 -5.86 -4.00 8.21
CA THR A 47 -5.75 -4.00 6.75
C THR A 47 -7.05 -4.52 6.17
N ASN A 48 -7.81 -3.66 5.50
CA ASN A 48 -9.00 -4.08 4.77
C ASN A 48 -8.65 -4.51 3.34
N LEU A 49 -7.69 -3.84 2.72
CA LEU A 49 -7.23 -4.13 1.36
C LEU A 49 -5.71 -4.06 1.30
N THR A 50 -5.08 -5.05 0.69
CA THR A 50 -3.69 -4.92 0.21
C THR A 50 -3.62 -5.22 -1.28
N THR A 51 -3.02 -4.31 -2.04
CA THR A 51 -2.70 -4.56 -3.45
C THR A 51 -1.31 -5.17 -3.57
N ILE A 52 -1.04 -5.97 -4.61
CA ILE A 52 0.29 -6.57 -4.80
C ILE A 52 0.80 -6.45 -6.23
N ASN A 53 2.02 -5.94 -6.38
CA ASN A 53 2.69 -5.89 -7.67
C ASN A 53 3.31 -7.25 -8.06
N ARG A 54 3.66 -7.40 -9.34
CA ARG A 54 4.22 -8.63 -9.91
C ARG A 54 5.46 -9.16 -9.17
N ALA A 55 6.37 -8.26 -8.77
CA ALA A 55 7.62 -8.65 -8.11
C ALA A 55 7.36 -9.18 -6.68
N ARG A 56 6.47 -8.53 -5.95
CA ARG A 56 6.10 -8.91 -4.58
C ARG A 56 5.23 -10.16 -4.57
N LEU A 57 4.36 -10.34 -5.56
CA LEU A 57 3.63 -11.58 -5.78
C LEU A 57 4.58 -12.78 -5.90
N ALA A 58 5.65 -12.63 -6.70
CA ALA A 58 6.65 -13.68 -6.83
C ALA A 58 7.40 -13.99 -5.53
N GLN A 59 7.60 -13.00 -4.66
CA GLN A 59 8.22 -13.18 -3.35
C GLN A 59 7.27 -13.91 -2.38
N VAL A 60 5.98 -13.54 -2.34
CA VAL A 60 4.97 -14.21 -1.51
C VAL A 60 4.81 -15.68 -1.92
N ALA A 61 4.59 -15.95 -3.21
CA ALA A 61 4.46 -17.32 -3.73
C ALA A 61 5.71 -18.18 -3.51
N ARG A 62 6.89 -17.56 -3.39
CA ARG A 62 8.15 -18.24 -3.06
C ARG A 62 8.29 -18.48 -1.55
N GLY A 63 7.81 -17.54 -0.72
CA GLY A 63 7.77 -17.66 0.73
C GLY A 63 6.96 -18.87 1.19
N LEU A 64 5.84 -19.15 0.50
CA LEU A 64 4.99 -20.32 0.76
C LEU A 64 5.67 -21.68 0.51
N ARG A 65 6.76 -21.72 -0.27
CA ARG A 65 7.49 -22.95 -0.67
C ARG A 65 8.80 -23.16 0.10
N ARG A 66 9.06 -22.38 1.15
CA ARG A 66 10.36 -22.34 1.85
C ARG A 66 10.19 -22.35 3.35
N LYS A 67 11.31 -22.35 4.08
CA LYS A 67 11.36 -22.22 5.55
C LYS A 67 10.54 -21.02 6.10
N LYS A 68 10.30 -19.99 5.28
CA LYS A 68 9.48 -18.81 5.61
C LYS A 68 7.97 -18.99 5.38
N LYS A 69 7.47 -20.23 5.22
CA LYS A 69 6.05 -20.51 4.98
C LYS A 69 5.18 -19.97 6.11
N LYS A 70 5.55 -20.25 7.37
CA LYS A 70 4.83 -19.78 8.57
C LYS A 70 4.67 -18.25 8.58
N ASP A 71 5.76 -17.50 8.40
CA ASP A 71 5.71 -16.03 8.35
C ASP A 71 4.86 -15.50 7.19
N THR A 72 4.85 -16.21 6.06
CA THR A 72 4.08 -15.81 4.88
C THR A 72 2.59 -16.03 5.09
N LEU A 73 2.21 -17.16 5.70
CA LEU A 73 0.83 -17.44 6.09
C LEU A 73 0.35 -16.46 7.17
N ALA A 74 1.19 -16.18 8.17
CA ALA A 74 0.88 -15.21 9.23
C ALA A 74 0.58 -13.82 8.65
N ARG A 75 1.38 -13.34 7.69
CA ARG A 75 1.10 -12.06 6.99
C ARG A 75 -0.19 -12.10 6.17
N LEU A 76 -0.50 -13.22 5.52
CA LEU A 76 -1.73 -13.36 4.74
C LEU A 76 -2.98 -13.38 5.63
N GLY A 77 -2.86 -13.81 6.90
CA GLY A 77 -3.93 -13.83 7.88
C GLY A 77 -3.81 -12.77 8.97
N GLU A 78 -3.04 -11.70 8.75
CA GLU A 78 -2.77 -10.68 9.76
C GLU A 78 -4.00 -9.81 10.07
N SER A 79 -4.94 -9.72 9.14
CA SER A 79 -6.22 -9.02 9.30
C SER A 79 -7.36 -9.91 8.79
N PRO A 80 -8.30 -10.32 9.67
CA PRO A 80 -9.50 -11.05 9.27
C PRO A 80 -10.30 -10.29 8.21
N GLY A 81 -10.84 -11.02 7.23
CA GLY A 81 -11.58 -10.48 6.09
C GLY A 81 -10.76 -9.62 5.12
N MET A 82 -9.42 -9.63 5.20
CA MET A 82 -8.58 -8.80 4.33
C MET A 82 -8.77 -9.17 2.86
N ILE A 83 -8.95 -8.16 2.01
CA ILE A 83 -8.94 -8.31 0.57
C ILE A 83 -7.49 -8.33 0.09
N PHE A 84 -7.02 -9.48 -0.39
CA PHE A 84 -5.75 -9.63 -1.07
C PHE A 84 -5.93 -9.43 -2.58
N SER A 85 -5.60 -8.23 -3.05
CA SER A 85 -5.88 -7.78 -4.41
C SER A 85 -4.69 -7.94 -5.36
N TYR A 86 -4.93 -8.68 -6.43
CA TYR A 86 -4.02 -8.88 -7.55
C TYR A 86 -4.23 -7.88 -8.68
N SER A 87 -4.99 -6.80 -8.47
CA SER A 87 -5.42 -5.88 -9.55
C SER A 87 -4.27 -5.22 -10.32
N LEU A 88 -3.03 -5.26 -9.80
CA LEU A 88 -1.80 -4.80 -10.45
C LEU A 88 -1.08 -5.89 -11.27
N SER A 89 -1.61 -7.11 -11.32
CA SER A 89 -1.03 -8.28 -12.00
C SER A 89 -2.09 -8.96 -12.88
N LEU A 90 -1.89 -8.97 -14.20
CA LEU A 90 -2.89 -9.45 -15.16
C LEU A 90 -3.16 -10.97 -15.09
N PRO A 91 -4.43 -11.40 -15.14
CA PRO A 91 -4.81 -12.77 -15.49
C PRO A 91 -4.21 -13.19 -16.84
N GLY A 92 -3.77 -14.44 -16.97
CA GLY A 92 -3.13 -14.97 -18.20
C GLY A 92 -1.62 -14.70 -18.35
N SER A 93 -1.03 -13.87 -17.49
CA SER A 93 0.42 -13.63 -17.44
C SER A 93 1.19 -14.78 -16.73
N PRO A 94 2.54 -14.81 -16.75
CA PRO A 94 3.37 -15.73 -15.95
C PRO A 94 3.15 -15.67 -14.42
N SER A 95 2.20 -14.85 -13.97
CA SER A 95 1.74 -14.75 -12.60
C SER A 95 0.60 -15.74 -12.26
N LYS A 96 -0.14 -16.29 -13.23
CA LYS A 96 -1.30 -17.18 -12.97
C LYS A 96 -1.00 -18.31 -11.98
N LYS A 97 0.03 -19.11 -12.24
CA LYS A 97 0.47 -20.20 -11.33
C LYS A 97 0.84 -19.72 -9.93
N LYS A 98 1.30 -18.48 -9.78
CA LYS A 98 1.65 -17.88 -8.49
C LYS A 98 0.40 -17.45 -7.72
N LEU A 99 -0.59 -16.93 -8.43
CA LEU A 99 -1.91 -16.58 -7.87
C LEU A 99 -2.59 -17.85 -7.35
N GLU A 100 -2.69 -18.88 -8.19
CA GLU A 100 -3.29 -20.17 -7.82
C GLU A 100 -2.60 -20.80 -6.60
N ALA A 101 -1.27 -20.69 -6.50
CA ALA A 101 -0.53 -21.18 -5.34
C ALA A 101 -0.83 -20.42 -4.05
N ILE A 102 -1.09 -19.10 -4.13
CA ILE A 102 -1.46 -18.30 -2.96
C ILE A 102 -2.91 -18.56 -2.58
N ASP A 103 -3.83 -18.60 -3.56
CA ASP A 103 -5.25 -18.91 -3.33
C ASP A 103 -5.40 -20.29 -2.68
N LYS A 104 -4.66 -21.29 -3.17
CA LYS A 104 -4.58 -22.62 -2.56
C LYS A 104 -4.09 -22.55 -1.12
N ALA A 105 -3.02 -21.81 -0.85
CA ALA A 105 -2.48 -21.68 0.50
C ALA A 105 -3.45 -20.97 1.46
N ILE A 106 -4.19 -19.95 1.02
CA ILE A 106 -5.21 -19.29 1.83
C ILE A 106 -6.30 -20.30 2.23
N LYS A 107 -6.81 -21.06 1.25
CA LYS A 107 -7.85 -22.08 1.47
C LYS A 107 -7.39 -23.22 2.39
N GLU A 108 -6.26 -23.85 2.09
CA GLU A 108 -5.76 -25.00 2.85
C GLU A 108 -5.38 -24.68 4.29
N ASN A 109 -5.12 -23.41 4.61
CA ASN A 109 -4.72 -22.99 5.95
C ASN A 109 -5.84 -22.22 6.66
N ASN A 110 -7.07 -22.23 6.13
CA ASN A 110 -8.24 -21.53 6.68
C ASN A 110 -7.95 -20.05 7.03
N ILE A 111 -7.21 -19.37 6.15
CA ILE A 111 -6.90 -17.96 6.33
C ILE A 111 -8.12 -17.15 5.94
N ASP A 112 -8.60 -16.31 6.85
CA ASP A 112 -9.69 -15.37 6.61
C ASP A 112 -9.23 -14.18 5.77
N ALA A 113 -9.04 -14.44 4.48
CA ALA A 113 -8.71 -13.45 3.47
C ALA A 113 -9.43 -13.75 2.16
N VAL A 114 -9.94 -12.72 1.51
CA VAL A 114 -10.62 -12.81 0.21
C VAL A 114 -9.64 -12.41 -0.87
N THR A 115 -9.55 -13.19 -1.95
CA THR A 115 -8.72 -12.80 -3.09
C THR A 115 -9.55 -12.08 -4.15
N ALA A 116 -9.03 -10.94 -4.63
CA ALA A 116 -9.69 -10.11 -5.64
C ALA A 116 -8.78 -9.94 -6.85
N PHE A 117 -9.37 -9.99 -8.04
CA PHE A 117 -8.67 -9.82 -9.32
C PHE A 117 -9.39 -8.80 -10.18
N SER A 118 -8.64 -8.04 -10.98
CA SER A 118 -9.23 -7.12 -11.93
C SER A 118 -9.42 -7.82 -13.27
N HIS A 119 -10.62 -7.71 -13.84
CA HIS A 119 -10.94 -8.25 -15.17
C HIS A 119 -10.07 -7.63 -16.27
N GLN A 120 -9.71 -6.34 -16.13
CA GLN A 120 -8.67 -5.67 -16.90
C GLN A 120 -7.74 -4.94 -15.93
N SER A 121 -6.43 -4.92 -16.17
CA SER A 121 -5.60 -3.95 -15.43
C SER A 121 -6.08 -2.57 -15.85
N TYR A 122 -6.80 -1.87 -14.95
CA TYR A 122 -7.13 -0.44 -15.10
C TYR A 122 -5.87 0.42 -15.29
N MET A 123 -4.69 -0.20 -15.10
CA MET A 123 -3.34 0.36 -15.11
C MET A 123 -2.45 -0.31 -16.17
N GLY A 124 -3.05 -1.00 -17.15
CA GLY A 124 -2.38 -1.45 -18.38
C GLY A 124 -1.95 -0.26 -19.25
N ASN A 125 -1.60 -0.51 -20.52
CA ASN A 125 -1.07 0.49 -21.49
C ASN A 125 -1.90 1.79 -21.70
N LYS A 126 -2.96 2.02 -20.92
CA LYS A 126 -3.82 3.22 -20.89
C LYS A 126 -3.77 4.01 -19.57
N GLY A 127 -2.98 3.60 -18.57
CA GLY A 127 -2.79 4.40 -17.35
C GLY A 127 -2.29 5.83 -17.66
N TYR A 128 -1.65 6.02 -18.81
CA TYR A 128 -1.22 7.31 -19.33
C TYR A 128 -2.31 8.38 -19.35
N ASP A 129 -3.56 8.01 -19.68
CA ASP A 129 -4.63 8.98 -19.87
C ASP A 129 -5.25 9.38 -18.54
N LEU A 130 -5.50 8.43 -17.63
CA LEU A 130 -6.00 8.73 -16.28
C LEU A 130 -5.07 9.67 -15.51
N TYR A 131 -3.75 9.44 -15.56
CA TYR A 131 -2.79 10.32 -14.87
C TYR A 131 -2.60 11.66 -15.55
N LYS A 132 -2.76 11.72 -16.89
CA LYS A 132 -2.80 12.98 -17.63
C LYS A 132 -4.05 13.78 -17.27
N GLU A 133 -5.20 13.14 -17.09
CA GLU A 133 -6.47 13.77 -16.70
C GLU A 133 -6.45 14.24 -15.25
N LEU A 134 -6.01 13.40 -14.31
CA LEU A 134 -6.00 13.72 -12.89
C LEU A 134 -4.90 14.73 -12.49
N PHE A 135 -3.74 14.67 -13.14
CA PHE A 135 -2.54 15.38 -12.67
C PHE A 135 -1.87 16.26 -13.73
N HIS A 136 -2.39 16.31 -14.96
CA HIS A 136 -1.77 16.99 -16.10
C HIS A 136 -0.30 16.57 -16.35
N LYS A 137 0.12 15.41 -15.83
CA LYS A 137 1.48 14.87 -15.91
C LYS A 137 1.44 13.45 -16.46
N ARG A 138 2.29 13.16 -17.45
CA ARG A 138 2.45 11.79 -17.97
C ARG A 138 3.37 10.98 -17.06
N LEU A 139 2.80 10.12 -16.23
CA LEU A 139 3.55 9.14 -15.44
C LEU A 139 3.67 7.84 -16.24
N ARG A 140 4.86 7.55 -16.78
CA ARG A 140 5.09 6.37 -17.64
C ARG A 140 4.97 5.04 -16.90
N LEU A 141 5.32 5.03 -15.61
CA LEU A 141 5.27 3.85 -14.76
C LEU A 141 4.96 4.26 -13.31
N PRO A 142 3.69 4.54 -12.98
CA PRO A 142 3.28 4.90 -11.63
C PRO A 142 3.61 3.80 -10.62
N SER A 143 3.94 4.19 -9.39
CA SER A 143 4.18 3.25 -8.30
C SER A 143 2.91 2.47 -7.92
N THR A 144 3.08 1.38 -7.18
CA THR A 144 1.94 0.70 -6.52
C THR A 144 1.12 1.68 -5.69
N GLY A 145 1.77 2.61 -4.97
CA GLY A 145 1.08 3.59 -4.14
C GLY A 145 0.21 4.56 -4.94
N MET A 146 0.72 5.10 -6.05
CA MET A 146 -0.05 5.98 -6.93
C MET A 146 -1.25 5.27 -7.58
N ASN A 147 -1.04 4.04 -8.02
CA ASN A 147 -2.09 3.18 -8.55
C ASN A 147 -3.18 2.89 -7.50
N THR A 148 -2.78 2.54 -6.28
CA THR A 148 -3.74 2.29 -5.21
C THR A 148 -4.48 3.57 -4.78
N PHE A 149 -3.86 4.75 -4.88
CA PHE A 149 -4.54 6.03 -4.68
C PHE A 149 -5.67 6.24 -5.70
N ALA A 150 -5.39 6.03 -7.00
CA ALA A 150 -6.40 6.13 -8.06
C ALA A 150 -7.56 5.13 -7.88
N LEU A 151 -7.28 3.96 -7.32
CA LEU A 151 -8.32 3.00 -6.94
C LEU A 151 -9.13 3.49 -5.73
N ALA A 152 -8.47 4.00 -4.68
CA ALA A 152 -9.15 4.50 -3.49
C ALA A 152 -10.08 5.68 -3.80
N SER A 153 -9.72 6.55 -4.74
CA SER A 153 -10.53 7.70 -5.13
C SER A 153 -11.89 7.36 -5.76
N THR A 154 -12.15 6.09 -6.12
CA THR A 154 -13.45 5.69 -6.68
C THR A 154 -14.47 5.28 -5.62
N PHE A 155 -14.04 5.10 -4.36
CA PHE A 155 -14.92 4.59 -3.29
C PHE A 155 -14.66 5.21 -1.91
N CYS A 156 -13.71 6.13 -1.77
CA CYS A 156 -13.39 6.84 -0.53
C CYS A 156 -13.77 8.31 -0.63
N ASP A 157 -14.53 8.81 0.35
CA ASP A 157 -14.93 10.22 0.39
C ASP A 157 -13.76 11.12 0.85
N ARG A 158 -12.95 10.65 1.81
CA ARG A 158 -11.73 11.32 2.30
C ARG A 158 -10.57 10.33 2.37
N ILE A 159 -9.41 10.74 1.87
CA ILE A 159 -8.20 9.90 1.84
C ILE A 159 -7.06 10.57 2.61
N SER A 160 -6.55 9.86 3.62
CA SER A 160 -5.32 10.19 4.34
C SER A 160 -4.18 9.29 3.86
N LEU A 161 -3.06 9.87 3.47
CA LEU A 161 -1.88 9.16 2.99
C LEU A 161 -0.78 9.16 4.07
N TYR A 162 -0.24 7.98 4.36
CA TYR A 162 0.83 7.77 5.34
C TYR A 162 2.00 7.05 4.67
N GLY A 163 3.25 7.39 5.00
CA GLY A 163 4.41 6.68 4.47
C GLY A 163 4.73 6.95 3.00
N PHE A 164 4.10 7.97 2.39
CA PHE A 164 4.41 8.45 1.05
C PHE A 164 5.50 9.52 1.13
N TYR A 165 6.75 9.11 1.32
CA TYR A 165 7.90 10.01 1.43
C TYR A 165 9.12 9.41 0.75
N PRO A 166 9.56 9.94 -0.41
CA PRO A 166 10.60 9.31 -1.22
C PRO A 166 12.01 9.83 -0.91
N LEU A 167 12.16 10.80 -0.01
CA LEU A 167 13.44 11.43 0.30
C LEU A 167 14.19 10.62 1.37
N SER A 168 15.52 10.62 1.29
CA SER A 168 16.39 9.88 2.21
C SER A 168 16.67 10.61 3.53
N THR A 169 16.18 11.84 3.69
CA THR A 169 16.36 12.64 4.90
C THR A 169 15.08 13.35 5.29
N TYR A 170 14.82 13.49 6.60
CA TYR A 170 13.74 14.27 7.17
C TYR A 170 14.20 14.86 8.51
N LYS A 171 14.11 16.19 8.68
CA LYS A 171 14.57 16.90 9.89
C LYS A 171 15.98 16.47 10.34
N ASN A 172 16.93 16.47 9.41
CA ASN A 172 18.34 16.07 9.61
C ASN A 172 18.56 14.61 10.05
N LYS A 173 17.54 13.74 9.95
CA LYS A 173 17.67 12.29 10.18
C LYS A 173 17.60 11.52 8.88
N THR A 174 18.38 10.46 8.76
CA THR A 174 18.29 9.50 7.66
C THR A 174 16.96 8.75 7.72
N VAL A 175 16.27 8.67 6.58
CA VAL A 175 15.02 7.95 6.43
C VAL A 175 15.30 6.72 5.56
N PRO A 176 15.07 5.49 6.07
CA PRO A 176 15.23 4.29 5.26
C PRO A 176 14.16 4.23 4.18
N TYR A 177 14.44 3.50 3.10
CA TYR A 177 13.49 3.43 1.99
C TYR A 177 12.18 2.75 2.38
N HIS A 178 12.25 1.64 3.11
CA HIS A 178 11.08 1.02 3.74
C HIS A 178 11.18 1.02 5.26
N TYR A 179 10.04 1.01 5.94
CA TYR A 179 10.00 0.90 7.40
C TYR A 179 10.36 -0.50 7.93
N TYR A 180 10.35 -1.54 7.08
CA TYR A 180 10.48 -2.94 7.51
C TYR A 180 11.64 -3.73 6.89
N ASP A 181 12.38 -3.14 5.94
CA ASP A 181 13.53 -3.81 5.32
C ASP A 181 14.65 -2.82 4.96
N GLY A 182 15.85 -3.36 4.74
CA GLY A 182 17.03 -2.59 4.32
C GLY A 182 17.15 -2.40 2.80
N LYS A 183 16.04 -2.46 2.05
CA LYS A 183 16.13 -2.26 0.59
C LYS A 183 16.50 -0.83 0.27
N MET A 184 17.22 -0.67 -0.84
CA MET A 184 17.53 0.65 -1.38
C MET A 184 16.45 1.10 -2.35
N TYR A 185 16.27 2.42 -2.43
CA TYR A 185 15.39 3.04 -3.40
C TYR A 185 15.80 2.65 -4.83
N ASN A 186 14.82 2.21 -5.62
CA ASN A 186 15.00 1.92 -7.04
C ASN A 186 14.35 3.02 -7.88
N LYS A 187 15.12 3.64 -8.78
CA LYS A 187 14.72 4.78 -9.65
C LYS A 187 13.78 4.39 -10.81
N VAL A 188 13.26 3.16 -10.84
CA VAL A 188 12.29 2.68 -11.84
C VAL A 188 11.02 3.54 -11.87
N HIS A 189 10.55 3.99 -10.71
CA HIS A 189 9.43 4.93 -10.59
C HIS A 189 9.95 6.36 -10.38
N LYS A 190 9.18 7.36 -10.79
CA LYS A 190 9.47 8.78 -10.53
C LYS A 190 8.85 9.21 -9.20
N MET A 191 9.24 8.54 -8.10
CA MET A 191 8.63 8.76 -6.77
C MET A 191 8.64 10.22 -6.30
N PRO A 192 9.69 11.05 -6.55
CA PRO A 192 9.63 12.48 -6.21
C PRO A 192 8.52 13.25 -6.92
N VAL A 193 8.23 12.91 -8.18
CA VAL A 193 7.14 13.55 -8.95
C VAL A 193 5.77 13.12 -8.42
N GLU A 194 5.63 11.84 -8.03
CA GLU A 194 4.42 11.34 -7.38
C GLU A 194 4.20 12.03 -6.01
N PHE A 195 5.26 12.22 -5.24
CA PHE A 195 5.21 12.93 -3.96
C PHE A 195 4.82 14.40 -4.12
N GLU A 196 5.43 15.11 -5.08
CA GLU A 196 5.05 16.49 -5.42
C GLU A 196 3.56 16.58 -5.77
N THR A 197 3.04 15.60 -6.53
CA THR A 197 1.62 15.51 -6.87
C THR A 197 0.76 15.38 -5.61
N PHE A 198 1.13 14.49 -4.67
CA PHE A 198 0.42 14.37 -3.40
C PHE A 198 0.51 15.64 -2.54
N GLN A 199 1.63 16.36 -2.55
CA GLN A 199 1.75 17.64 -1.86
C GLN A 199 0.80 18.70 -2.45
N GLN A 200 0.65 18.75 -3.78
CA GLN A 200 -0.28 19.65 -4.45
C GLN A 200 -1.76 19.31 -4.15
N LEU A 201 -2.12 18.02 -4.13
CA LEU A 201 -3.47 17.60 -3.74
C LEU A 201 -3.73 17.91 -2.26
N HIS A 202 -2.72 17.78 -1.42
CA HIS A 202 -2.80 18.12 0.00
C HIS A 202 -3.03 19.62 0.22
N SER A 203 -2.27 20.48 -0.46
CA SER A 203 -2.45 21.94 -0.33
C SER A 203 -3.80 22.44 -0.84
N LYS A 204 -4.43 21.70 -1.76
CA LYS A 204 -5.80 21.95 -2.25
C LYS A 204 -6.90 21.38 -1.34
N GLY A 205 -6.54 20.66 -0.27
CA GLY A 205 -7.51 20.00 0.61
C GLY A 205 -8.19 18.77 0.02
N THR A 206 -7.74 18.26 -1.14
CA THR A 206 -8.30 17.07 -1.79
C THR A 206 -7.95 15.79 -1.02
N ILE A 207 -6.76 15.75 -0.42
CA ILE A 207 -6.28 14.65 0.41
C ILE A 207 -5.56 15.19 1.65
N ARG A 208 -5.35 14.33 2.65
CA ARG A 208 -4.44 14.62 3.77
C ARG A 208 -3.15 13.83 3.59
N LEU A 209 -2.03 14.51 3.34
CA LEU A 209 -0.71 13.86 3.26
C LEU A 209 0.00 14.00 4.62
N VAL A 210 0.19 12.90 5.33
CA VAL A 210 0.83 12.89 6.65
C VAL A 210 2.32 12.57 6.52
N VAL A 211 3.17 13.51 6.95
CA VAL A 211 4.64 13.39 6.96
C VAL A 211 5.17 13.69 8.35
N GLY A 212 5.73 12.67 9.01
CA GLY A 212 6.27 12.77 10.36
C GLY A 212 5.33 12.17 11.40
N LYS A 213 5.21 12.80 12.57
CA LYS A 213 4.44 12.27 13.70
C LYS A 213 2.95 12.56 13.55
N CYS A 214 2.14 11.63 14.04
CA CYS A 214 0.72 11.86 14.26
C CYS A 214 0.50 12.36 15.69
N ASN A 215 -0.31 13.42 15.83
CA ASN A 215 -0.77 13.89 17.12
C ASN A 215 -2.12 13.23 17.39
N VAL A 216 -2.14 12.25 18.30
CA VAL A 216 -3.40 11.72 18.81
C VAL A 216 -3.92 12.70 19.87
N THR A 217 -4.52 13.80 19.45
CA THR A 217 -5.44 14.54 20.35
C THR A 217 -6.72 13.73 20.43
N LEU A 218 -6.89 13.00 21.54
CA LEU A 218 -8.16 12.40 21.95
C LEU A 218 -9.23 13.51 22.00
N GLY A 219 -9.98 13.75 20.92
CA GLY A 219 -11.07 14.74 20.97
C GLY A 219 -11.64 15.24 19.65
N GLU A 220 -10.89 15.23 18.55
CA GLU A 220 -11.42 15.74 17.29
C GLU A 220 -11.94 14.58 16.43
N LYS A 221 -13.26 14.44 16.40
CA LYS A 221 -13.96 13.54 15.48
C LYS A 221 -13.58 13.91 14.04
N LEU A 222 -13.01 12.94 13.33
CA LEU A 222 -12.75 12.97 11.86
C LEU A 222 -14.03 13.19 11.05
#